data_AF-A0A7S1S0Q0-F1
#
_entry.id   AF-A0A7S1S0Q0-F1
#
_cell.length_a   1.000
_cell.length_b   1.000
_cell.length_c   1.000
_cell.angle_alpha   90.00
_cell.angle_beta   90.00
_cell.angle_gamma   90.00
#
_symmetry.space_group_name_H-M   'P 1'
#
loop_
_entity.id
_entity.type
_entity.pdbx_description
1 polymer ?
#
loop_
_entity_poly.entity_id
_entity_poly.type
_entity_poly.pdbx_seq_one_letter_code
_entity_poly.pdbx_strand_id
1 'polypeptide(L)'
;CLKLRLVRRLAMPLALSVLVTSALAALATSDLVPEELKVDDECLAGSNGNQSECALNALQYRGAKRTDADSEEGLNATQMPWGCWGCMQGNSLPGVPSLSTGHAQLQHYAMNCWYHCGKKAGYCSFCGAGNACCRYMNPGDPAECKSATFFPALTFHTCVSPAHQSPIDTTPSGTGMPATQNVEGAIYQPVNKALAAPSDAPLLSFYMYRAMGDNDYAPANVNAATLPGIMWYLHNEVVVMTPRKFGITRIVRMKVQAKAPTPLHKVGMNFGVRYAFDSGKCTGPWVCNKQFGNYGYFVGCNYVSNFPTEKWAKENHYEDAIWYSLPGPCSSRSYNMHDQTCVMSEPGGACSGTPTGRGNCTYSAEPAGEITIDELEGLSDYKYFMYSGGREYYHRQDRGIGMSFWDGKTDPAKCAARVKAAEDLFARKYGPAEDLDTPKCDFD
;
A
#
# COMPACT_ATOMS: atom_id res chain seq x y z
N CYS A 1 -88.42 32.54 -21.78
CA CYS A 1 -88.33 31.32 -22.61
C CYS A 1 -87.78 30.17 -21.78
N LEU A 2 -88.34 28.99 -21.98
CA LEU A 2 -88.28 27.75 -21.18
C LEU A 2 -86.88 27.14 -20.93
N LYS A 3 -86.71 26.64 -19.69
CA LYS A 3 -86.17 25.35 -19.19
C LYS A 3 -85.10 24.58 -20.02
N LEU A 4 -83.91 24.26 -19.46
CA LEU A 4 -83.57 23.14 -18.54
C LEU A 4 -83.76 21.71 -19.12
N ARG A 5 -82.67 20.96 -19.39
CA ARG A 5 -82.21 19.79 -18.59
C ARG A 5 -81.18 18.88 -19.30
N LEU A 6 -80.28 18.42 -18.45
CA LEU A 6 -79.28 17.35 -18.53
C LEU A 6 -79.93 15.94 -18.49
N VAL A 7 -79.17 14.89 -18.87
CA VAL A 7 -79.12 13.46 -18.40
C VAL A 7 -78.92 12.51 -19.61
N ARG A 8 -77.73 11.92 -19.86
CA ARG A 8 -77.05 10.72 -19.30
C ARG A 8 -77.49 9.35 -19.90
N ARG A 9 -76.50 8.66 -20.49
CA ARG A 9 -76.11 7.22 -20.42
C ARG A 9 -76.52 6.21 -21.52
N LEU A 10 -75.55 5.29 -21.73
CA LEU A 10 -75.52 3.97 -22.40
C LEU A 10 -75.18 4.04 -23.91
N ALA A 11 -74.24 3.28 -24.49
CA ALA A 11 -73.60 2.02 -24.11
C ALA A 11 -72.22 1.84 -24.80
N MET A 12 -71.34 1.05 -24.17
CA MET A 12 -70.21 0.32 -24.80
C MET A 12 -70.79 -0.92 -25.52
N PRO A 13 -70.14 -1.49 -26.57
CA PRO A 13 -69.00 -2.40 -26.35
C PRO A 13 -67.90 -2.43 -27.43
N LEU A 14 -66.74 -3.00 -27.03
CA LEU A 14 -65.73 -3.81 -27.76
C LEU A 14 -65.46 -3.53 -29.26
N ALA A 15 -64.25 -3.55 -29.82
CA ALA A 15 -62.88 -3.82 -29.40
C ALA A 15 -62.00 -3.54 -30.64
N LEU A 16 -60.82 -2.95 -30.53
CA LEU A 16 -59.66 -3.37 -31.36
C LEU A 16 -58.35 -2.77 -30.83
N SER A 17 -57.47 -3.71 -30.50
CA SER A 17 -56.03 -3.63 -30.21
C SER A 17 -55.25 -2.54 -30.96
N VAL A 18 -54.50 -1.69 -30.24
CA VAL A 18 -53.08 -1.37 -30.54
C VAL A 18 -52.39 -1.01 -29.22
N LEU A 19 -51.44 -1.85 -28.82
CA LEU A 19 -50.42 -1.59 -27.81
C LEU A 19 -49.51 -0.45 -28.27
N VAL A 20 -49.50 0.67 -27.55
CA VAL A 20 -48.35 1.58 -27.51
C VAL A 20 -47.98 1.72 -26.04
N THR A 21 -47.07 0.85 -25.61
CA THR A 21 -46.45 0.87 -24.30
C THR A 21 -45.58 2.11 -24.16
N SER A 22 -45.83 2.84 -23.08
CA SER A 22 -45.01 3.91 -22.54
C SER A 22 -43.60 3.40 -22.21
N ALA A 23 -42.66 3.57 -23.14
CA ALA A 23 -41.23 3.42 -22.88
C ALA A 23 -40.63 4.81 -22.62
N LEU A 24 -40.89 5.34 -21.42
CA LEU A 24 -40.25 6.53 -20.86
C LEU A 24 -39.79 6.20 -19.44
N ALA A 25 -38.91 5.20 -19.34
CA ALA A 25 -38.11 4.91 -18.16
C ALA A 25 -36.90 4.09 -18.63
N ALA A 26 -35.72 4.40 -18.08
CA ALA A 26 -34.43 3.76 -18.33
C ALA A 26 -33.69 4.16 -19.62
N LEU A 27 -33.30 5.43 -19.70
CA LEU A 27 -31.92 5.73 -20.12
C LEU A 27 -31.05 5.74 -18.86
N ALA A 28 -30.87 4.55 -18.28
CA ALA A 28 -29.77 4.31 -17.37
C ALA A 28 -28.52 4.27 -18.26
N THR A 29 -27.69 5.31 -18.17
CA THR A 29 -26.32 5.24 -18.65
C THR A 29 -25.61 4.20 -17.77
N SER A 30 -25.69 2.94 -18.18
CA SER A 30 -24.74 1.92 -17.76
C SER A 30 -23.39 2.29 -18.38
N ASP A 31 -22.73 3.28 -17.80
CA ASP A 31 -21.27 3.36 -17.87
C ASP A 31 -20.78 2.15 -17.06
N LEU A 32 -20.73 1.00 -17.74
CA LEU A 32 -20.06 -0.18 -17.27
C LEU A 32 -18.61 0.23 -17.02
N VAL A 33 -18.28 0.48 -15.76
CA VAL A 33 -16.90 0.64 -15.32
C VAL A 33 -16.15 -0.61 -15.80
N PRO A 34 -15.15 -0.48 -16.69
CA PRO A 34 -14.35 -1.61 -17.14
C PRO A 34 -13.83 -2.40 -15.93
N GLU A 35 -13.89 -3.72 -15.97
CA GLU A 35 -13.48 -4.59 -14.85
C GLU A 35 -12.02 -4.30 -14.43
N GLU A 36 -11.19 -3.87 -15.38
CA GLU A 36 -9.79 -3.44 -15.19
C GLU A 36 -9.63 -2.15 -14.35
N LEU A 37 -10.70 -1.37 -14.14
CA LEU A 37 -10.73 -0.17 -13.28
C LEU A 37 -11.36 -0.42 -11.91
N LYS A 38 -11.85 -1.63 -11.65
CA LYS A 38 -12.34 -2.09 -10.34
C LYS A 38 -11.28 -2.83 -9.53
N VAL A 39 -10.16 -3.16 -10.16
CA VAL A 39 -9.09 -3.94 -9.57
C VAL A 39 -7.92 -3.01 -9.29
N ASP A 40 -7.66 -2.84 -8.00
CA ASP A 40 -6.45 -2.23 -7.44
C ASP A 40 -5.21 -2.87 -8.11
N ASP A 41 -4.22 -2.09 -8.54
CA ASP A 41 -3.02 -2.60 -9.22
C ASP A 41 -2.02 -3.26 -8.25
N GLU A 42 -2.37 -3.33 -6.97
CA GLU A 42 -1.81 -4.24 -5.98
C GLU A 42 -2.53 -5.62 -5.95
N CYS A 43 -3.64 -5.77 -6.69
CA CYS A 43 -4.40 -7.01 -6.79
C CYS A 43 -4.01 -7.80 -8.03
N LEU A 44 -3.62 -9.05 -7.82
CA LEU A 44 -3.56 -10.03 -8.90
C LEU A 44 -4.98 -10.40 -9.30
N ALA A 45 -5.23 -10.47 -10.61
CA ALA A 45 -6.36 -11.23 -11.12
C ALA A 45 -6.17 -12.69 -10.71
N GLY A 46 -6.93 -13.13 -9.70
CA GLY A 46 -7.00 -14.55 -9.35
C GLY A 46 -7.50 -15.35 -10.55
N SER A 47 -6.85 -16.47 -10.85
CA SER A 47 -7.15 -17.33 -12.01
C SER A 47 -8.56 -17.94 -12.02
N ASN A 48 -9.42 -17.66 -11.03
CA ASN A 48 -10.72 -18.33 -10.84
C ASN A 48 -11.90 -17.41 -10.46
N GLY A 49 -11.81 -16.09 -10.63
CA GLY A 49 -13.00 -15.22 -10.56
C GLY A 49 -13.78 -15.20 -9.22
N ASN A 50 -13.18 -15.59 -8.10
CA ASN A 50 -13.76 -15.49 -6.76
C ASN A 50 -12.96 -14.51 -5.88
N GLN A 51 -13.70 -13.77 -5.06
CA GLN A 51 -13.35 -12.60 -4.23
C GLN A 51 -11.95 -12.55 -3.57
N SER A 52 -11.29 -11.39 -3.79
CA SER A 52 -10.41 -10.60 -2.91
C SER A 52 -9.28 -11.29 -2.12
N GLU A 53 -8.08 -11.27 -2.70
CA GLU A 53 -6.81 -11.37 -1.96
C GLU A 53 -6.01 -10.08 -2.24
N CYS A 54 -6.22 -9.03 -1.42
CA CYS A 54 -5.66 -7.69 -1.65
C CYS A 54 -4.47 -7.42 -0.71
N ALA A 55 -3.51 -6.61 -1.15
CA ALA A 55 -2.57 -5.85 -0.30
C ALA A 55 -2.71 -4.36 -0.66
N LEU A 56 -3.34 -3.54 0.19
CA LEU A 56 -3.86 -2.23 -0.23
C LEU A 56 -2.79 -1.13 -0.12
N ASN A 57 -2.29 -0.58 -1.25
CA ASN A 57 -1.59 0.70 -1.25
C ASN A 57 -2.12 1.62 -2.37
N ALA A 58 -2.67 2.78 -2.01
CA ALA A 58 -2.78 3.86 -2.96
C ALA A 58 -2.53 5.21 -2.27
N LEU A 59 -1.43 5.82 -2.68
CA LEU A 59 -1.18 7.26 -2.58
C LEU A 59 -0.33 7.63 -3.80
N GLN A 60 -0.80 7.24 -5.00
CA GLN A 60 0.01 7.31 -6.22
C GLN A 60 -0.80 7.56 -7.49
N TYR A 61 -0.19 8.37 -8.37
CA TYR A 61 -0.51 8.51 -9.78
C TYR A 61 0.70 7.99 -10.56
N ARG A 62 0.47 7.03 -11.48
CA ARG A 62 1.49 6.47 -12.37
C ARG A 62 2.37 7.57 -12.96
N GLY A 63 3.68 7.35 -12.93
CA GLY A 63 4.67 8.21 -13.56
C GLY A 63 4.24 8.64 -14.96
N ALA A 64 4.59 9.88 -15.30
CA ALA A 64 4.36 10.47 -16.61
C ALA A 64 4.59 9.45 -17.74
N LYS A 65 3.73 9.46 -18.77
CA LYS A 65 4.06 8.85 -20.05
C LYS A 65 5.47 9.33 -20.42
N ARG A 66 6.45 8.42 -20.44
CA ARG A 66 7.66 8.62 -21.23
C ARG A 66 7.16 8.91 -22.64
N THR A 67 7.37 10.13 -23.11
CA THR A 67 7.33 10.39 -24.53
C THR A 67 8.48 9.58 -25.13
N ASP A 68 8.16 8.64 -25.99
CA ASP A 68 9.11 7.84 -26.76
C ASP A 68 10.05 8.77 -27.52
N ALA A 69 11.30 8.84 -27.06
CA ALA A 69 12.44 9.33 -27.80
C ALA A 69 13.69 8.93 -27.03
N ASP A 70 14.08 7.66 -27.18
CA ASP A 70 15.46 7.23 -27.28
C ASP A 70 15.43 5.78 -27.78
N SER A 71 15.67 5.64 -29.08
CA SER A 71 15.86 4.39 -29.78
C SER A 71 17.13 3.71 -29.27
N GLU A 72 16.99 2.57 -28.58
CA GLU A 72 18.07 1.58 -28.54
C GLU A 72 17.83 0.57 -29.66
N GLU A 73 18.81 0.53 -30.55
CA GLU A 73 18.91 -0.32 -31.72
C GLU A 73 18.83 -1.81 -31.33
N GLY A 74 18.09 -2.57 -32.12
CA GLY A 74 17.92 -4.00 -31.93
C GLY A 74 19.23 -4.77 -32.08
N LEU A 75 19.58 -5.53 -31.06
CA LEU A 75 20.50 -6.65 -31.20
C LEU A 75 19.72 -7.88 -31.68
N ASN A 76 19.98 -8.21 -32.93
CA ASN A 76 19.40 -9.28 -33.73
C ASN A 76 19.81 -10.68 -33.24
N ALA A 77 18.82 -11.55 -33.02
CA ALA A 77 18.96 -12.95 -32.61
C ALA A 77 19.36 -13.89 -33.76
N THR A 78 20.34 -13.52 -34.57
CA THR A 78 20.91 -14.40 -35.60
C THR A 78 22.43 -14.32 -35.60
N GLN A 79 23.06 -14.89 -34.57
CA GLN A 79 24.45 -15.38 -34.56
C GLN A 79 24.76 -16.04 -33.20
N MET A 80 24.31 -17.28 -33.01
CA MET A 80 24.88 -18.18 -32.00
C MET A 80 25.34 -19.47 -32.70
N PRO A 81 26.59 -19.94 -32.47
CA PRO A 81 27.07 -21.20 -33.00
C PRO A 81 26.37 -22.39 -32.33
N TRP A 82 26.24 -23.45 -33.13
CA TRP A 82 25.60 -24.72 -32.84
C TRP A 82 26.28 -25.48 -31.70
N GLY A 83 25.51 -25.89 -30.69
CA GLY A 83 25.93 -26.93 -29.74
C GLY A 83 25.20 -26.89 -28.40
N CYS A 84 24.43 -27.96 -28.12
CA CYS A 84 23.81 -28.33 -26.83
C CYS A 84 22.33 -27.93 -26.64
N TRP A 85 21.49 -28.40 -27.57
CA TRP A 85 20.06 -28.61 -27.40
C TRP A 85 19.84 -29.92 -26.59
N GLY A 86 20.07 -29.87 -25.27
CA GLY A 86 20.05 -31.09 -24.45
C GLY A 86 20.06 -30.92 -22.94
N CYS A 87 19.38 -29.90 -22.39
CA CYS A 87 19.15 -29.79 -20.93
C CYS A 87 17.72 -29.31 -20.56
N MET A 88 16.72 -29.53 -21.43
CA MET A 88 15.31 -29.22 -21.14
C MET A 88 14.42 -30.47 -21.00
N GLN A 89 14.99 -31.60 -20.58
CA GLN A 89 14.19 -32.74 -20.14
C GLN A 89 14.77 -33.28 -18.83
N GLY A 90 13.99 -33.14 -17.76
CA GLY A 90 14.34 -33.63 -16.45
C GLY A 90 14.50 -35.16 -16.46
N ASN A 91 15.75 -35.61 -16.31
CA ASN A 91 16.07 -36.93 -15.81
C ASN A 91 17.06 -36.76 -14.65
N SER A 92 16.63 -37.20 -13.48
CA SER A 92 17.43 -37.34 -12.27
C SER A 92 18.68 -38.19 -12.54
N LEU A 93 19.86 -37.64 -12.23
CA LEU A 93 21.10 -38.41 -12.13
C LEU A 93 21.04 -39.27 -10.84
N PRO A 94 21.30 -40.58 -10.89
CA PRO A 94 21.36 -41.41 -9.70
C PRO A 94 22.72 -41.22 -9.02
N GLY A 95 22.72 -40.85 -7.74
CA GLY A 95 23.89 -41.02 -6.86
C GLY A 95 24.49 -39.78 -6.21
N VAL A 96 23.85 -38.61 -6.23
CA VAL A 96 24.29 -37.47 -5.40
C VAL A 96 23.36 -37.38 -4.18
N PRO A 97 23.85 -37.61 -2.94
CA PRO A 97 23.02 -37.41 -1.76
C PRO A 97 22.67 -35.92 -1.66
N SER A 98 21.37 -35.64 -1.61
CA SER A 98 20.82 -34.30 -1.48
C SER A 98 21.23 -33.69 -0.13
N LEU A 99 22.15 -32.73 -0.14
CA LEU A 99 22.32 -31.82 0.99
C LEU A 99 21.15 -30.83 1.00
N SER A 100 20.12 -31.20 1.75
CA SER A 100 19.04 -30.32 2.20
C SER A 100 19.59 -29.34 3.24
N THR A 101 20.10 -28.20 2.80
CA THR A 101 20.22 -27.01 3.66
C THR A 101 18.92 -26.22 3.54
N GLY A 102 18.06 -26.35 4.55
CA GLY A 102 16.72 -25.75 4.58
C GLY A 102 16.80 -24.23 4.61
N HIS A 103 16.25 -23.58 3.59
CA HIS A 103 14.98 -22.84 3.62
C HIS A 103 14.61 -22.55 2.16
N ALA A 104 13.37 -22.87 1.75
CA ALA A 104 12.88 -22.41 0.45
C ALA A 104 12.47 -20.93 0.54
N GLN A 105 12.50 -20.21 -0.58
CA GLN A 105 12.05 -18.82 -0.66
C GLN A 105 10.67 -18.62 -0.01
N LEU A 106 10.48 -17.50 0.70
CA LEU A 106 9.17 -17.09 1.21
C LEU A 106 8.20 -16.93 0.05
N GLN A 107 7.08 -17.66 0.11
CA GLN A 107 6.02 -17.62 -0.90
C GLN A 107 4.78 -16.93 -0.33
N HIS A 108 3.98 -16.34 -1.21
CA HIS A 108 2.70 -15.72 -0.87
C HIS A 108 2.81 -14.63 0.22
N TYR A 109 3.83 -13.77 0.08
CA TYR A 109 4.07 -12.61 0.95
C TYR A 109 2.83 -11.72 1.06
N ALA A 110 2.52 -11.24 2.27
CA ALA A 110 1.34 -10.41 2.58
C ALA A 110 -0.04 -11.03 2.27
N MET A 111 -0.10 -12.28 1.78
CA MET A 111 -1.36 -12.97 1.52
C MET A 111 -1.91 -13.61 2.80
N ASN A 112 -3.22 -13.82 2.83
CA ASN A 112 -3.87 -14.55 3.92
C ASN A 112 -3.64 -16.05 3.75
N CYS A 113 -2.72 -16.60 4.53
CA CYS A 113 -2.34 -18.02 4.46
C CYS A 113 -3.28 -18.94 5.23
N TRP A 114 -4.22 -18.41 6.01
CA TRP A 114 -5.00 -19.19 6.98
C TRP A 114 -5.72 -20.38 6.36
N TYR A 115 -6.48 -20.14 5.29
CA TYR A 115 -7.27 -21.18 4.63
C TYR A 115 -6.39 -22.16 3.86
N HIS A 116 -5.29 -21.67 3.28
CA HIS A 116 -4.32 -22.46 2.54
C HIS A 116 -3.48 -23.38 3.45
N CYS A 117 -3.31 -22.99 4.72
CA CYS A 117 -2.59 -23.73 5.74
C CYS A 117 -3.51 -24.59 6.63
N GLY A 118 -4.72 -24.88 6.16
CA GLY A 118 -5.66 -25.76 6.88
C GLY A 118 -6.19 -25.15 8.17
N LYS A 119 -6.29 -23.81 8.24
CA LYS A 119 -6.75 -23.03 9.40
C LYS A 119 -5.88 -23.28 10.64
N LYS A 120 -4.56 -23.34 10.43
CA LYS A 120 -3.57 -23.56 11.48
C LYS A 120 -2.40 -22.60 11.30
N ALA A 121 -1.92 -22.07 12.43
CA ALA A 121 -0.71 -21.28 12.48
C ALA A 121 0.53 -22.19 12.55
N GLY A 122 1.68 -21.66 12.14
CA GLY A 122 2.96 -22.37 12.15
C GLY A 122 3.46 -22.75 10.76
N TYR A 123 4.47 -23.61 10.71
CA TYR A 123 5.11 -23.98 9.43
C TYR A 123 4.09 -24.49 8.40
N CYS A 124 4.14 -23.93 7.20
CA CYS A 124 3.17 -24.21 6.16
C CYS A 124 3.81 -24.19 4.78
N SER A 125 3.58 -25.25 4.00
CA SER A 125 4.13 -25.37 2.65
C SER A 125 3.62 -24.30 1.68
N PHE A 126 2.40 -23.78 1.90
CA PHE A 126 1.91 -22.61 1.16
C PHE A 126 2.86 -21.42 1.31
N CYS A 127 3.43 -21.19 2.49
CA CYS A 127 4.39 -20.11 2.69
C CYS A 127 5.81 -20.43 2.17
N GLY A 128 6.02 -21.62 1.59
CA GLY A 128 7.33 -22.15 1.22
C GLY A 128 7.96 -22.96 2.36
N ALA A 129 8.81 -23.92 2.00
CA ALA A 129 9.45 -24.81 2.97
C ALA A 129 10.27 -24.04 4.02
N GLY A 130 9.93 -24.24 5.30
CA GLY A 130 10.57 -23.59 6.44
C GLY A 130 10.03 -22.19 6.78
N ASN A 131 9.01 -21.71 6.08
CA ASN A 131 8.27 -20.49 6.43
C ASN A 131 6.95 -20.84 7.13
N ALA A 132 6.39 -19.88 7.84
CA ALA A 132 5.24 -20.10 8.71
C ALA A 132 4.08 -19.16 8.39
N CYS A 133 2.88 -19.66 8.60
CA CYS A 133 1.65 -18.89 8.56
C CYS A 133 1.39 -18.34 9.96
N CYS A 134 1.63 -17.05 10.17
CA CYS A 134 1.62 -16.43 11.49
C CYS A 134 0.82 -15.13 11.49
N ARG A 135 0.24 -14.78 12.64
CA ARG A 135 -0.51 -13.56 12.86
C ARG A 135 0.21 -12.69 13.89
N TYR A 136 0.35 -11.41 13.54
CA TYR A 136 1.02 -10.44 14.38
C TYR A 136 0.41 -10.41 15.80
N MET A 137 1.29 -10.53 16.80
CA MET A 137 0.93 -10.51 18.23
C MET A 137 -0.16 -11.51 18.68
N ASN A 138 -0.43 -12.59 17.92
CA ASN A 138 -1.43 -13.57 18.33
C ASN A 138 -0.89 -14.52 19.42
N PRO A 139 -1.46 -14.55 20.64
CA PRO A 139 -0.98 -15.41 21.72
C PRO A 139 -1.13 -16.91 21.44
N GLY A 140 -2.08 -17.29 20.57
CA GLY A 140 -2.35 -18.68 20.19
C GLY A 140 -1.42 -19.24 19.12
N ASP A 141 -0.53 -18.42 18.56
CA ASP A 141 0.41 -18.88 17.54
C ASP A 141 1.60 -19.65 18.13
N PRO A 142 2.14 -20.64 17.39
CA PRO A 142 3.22 -21.49 17.86
C PRO A 142 4.56 -20.75 17.96
N ALA A 143 5.57 -21.40 18.54
CA ALA A 143 6.83 -20.75 18.93
C ALA A 143 7.60 -20.13 17.75
N GLU A 144 7.54 -20.75 16.56
CA GLU A 144 8.14 -20.22 15.35
C GLU A 144 7.59 -18.85 14.94
N CYS A 145 6.32 -18.55 15.25
CA CYS A 145 5.74 -17.24 14.96
C CYS A 145 6.29 -16.14 15.88
N LYS A 146 6.84 -16.51 17.05
CA LYS A 146 7.41 -15.56 18.01
C LYS A 146 8.81 -15.08 17.60
N SER A 147 9.49 -15.83 16.72
CA SER A 147 10.80 -15.44 16.19
C SER A 147 10.70 -14.70 14.85
N ALA A 148 9.49 -14.55 14.28
CA ALA A 148 9.28 -13.72 13.11
C ALA A 148 9.51 -12.25 13.48
N THR A 149 10.47 -11.61 12.81
CA THR A 149 10.85 -10.21 13.06
C THR A 149 10.02 -9.21 12.25
N PHE A 150 9.30 -9.68 11.24
CA PHE A 150 8.51 -8.87 10.35
C PHE A 150 7.20 -9.57 9.96
N PHE A 151 6.10 -8.82 10.02
CA PHE A 151 4.76 -9.27 9.66
C PHE A 151 4.21 -8.38 8.55
N PRO A 152 4.08 -8.89 7.32
CA PRO A 152 3.58 -8.10 6.19
C PRO A 152 2.12 -7.61 6.35
N ALA A 153 1.30 -8.39 7.06
CA ALA A 153 -0.09 -8.07 7.40
C ALA A 153 -0.30 -8.18 8.91
N LEU A 154 -1.09 -7.26 9.48
CA LEU A 154 -1.23 -7.13 10.93
C LEU A 154 -2.53 -7.75 11.46
N THR A 155 -3.60 -7.79 10.66
CA THR A 155 -4.90 -8.30 11.13
C THR A 155 -5.19 -9.75 10.84
N PHE A 156 -4.41 -10.42 9.99
CA PHE A 156 -4.66 -11.81 9.61
C PHE A 156 -3.37 -12.63 9.58
N HIS A 157 -3.51 -13.96 9.57
CA HIS A 157 -2.38 -14.86 9.39
C HIS A 157 -1.78 -14.69 8.00
N THR A 158 -0.51 -14.30 7.96
CA THR A 158 0.24 -14.10 6.73
C THR A 158 1.54 -14.90 6.74
N CYS A 159 2.10 -15.12 5.56
CA CYS A 159 3.35 -15.84 5.42
C CYS A 159 4.52 -14.99 5.94
N VAL A 160 5.25 -15.53 6.91
CA VAL A 160 6.43 -14.92 7.52
C VAL A 160 7.62 -15.89 7.48
N SER A 161 8.82 -15.34 7.64
CA SER A 161 10.05 -16.11 7.82
C SER A 161 10.46 -16.08 9.31
N PRO A 162 10.28 -17.17 10.07
CA PRO A 162 10.77 -17.29 11.44
C PRO A 162 12.30 -17.13 11.50
N ALA A 163 12.84 -16.36 12.45
CA ALA A 163 14.27 -16.40 12.71
C ALA A 163 14.64 -17.79 13.26
N HIS A 164 15.55 -18.49 12.56
CA HIS A 164 16.02 -19.79 13.00
C HIS A 164 16.86 -19.60 14.27
N GLN A 165 16.41 -20.12 15.41
CA GLN A 165 17.35 -20.51 16.44
C GLN A 165 18.03 -21.76 15.89
N SER A 166 19.23 -21.61 15.33
CA SER A 166 20.10 -22.78 15.18
C SER A 166 20.13 -23.49 16.53
N PRO A 167 19.83 -24.80 16.60
CA PRO A 167 20.01 -25.53 17.85
C PRO A 167 21.46 -25.32 18.26
N ILE A 168 21.67 -24.69 19.42
CA ILE A 168 22.98 -24.62 20.04
C ILE A 168 23.32 -26.06 20.40
N ASP A 169 24.12 -26.70 19.55
CA ASP A 169 24.66 -28.02 19.82
C ASP A 169 25.66 -27.87 20.97
N THR A 170 25.19 -28.15 22.19
CA THR A 170 26.01 -28.17 23.39
C THR A 170 26.90 -29.40 23.36
N THR A 171 28.13 -29.27 22.86
CA THR A 171 29.24 -30.16 23.23
C THR A 171 30.51 -29.36 23.50
N PRO A 172 31.24 -29.62 24.61
CA PRO A 172 32.37 -28.79 25.01
C PRO A 172 33.70 -29.26 24.41
N SER A 173 34.52 -28.26 24.07
CA SER A 173 35.99 -28.28 24.01
C SER A 173 36.67 -29.04 22.86
N GLY A 174 37.29 -28.26 21.96
CA GLY A 174 38.23 -28.73 20.96
C GLY A 174 38.87 -27.55 20.23
N THR A 175 40.09 -27.21 20.64
CA THR A 175 40.97 -26.17 20.08
C THR A 175 41.18 -26.27 18.57
N GLY A 176 41.05 -25.14 17.85
CA GLY A 176 41.61 -24.98 16.50
C GLY A 176 40.78 -24.10 15.56
N MET A 177 41.12 -22.81 15.47
CA MET A 177 40.85 -21.99 14.28
C MET A 177 41.94 -22.31 13.22
N PRO A 178 41.65 -22.26 11.90
CA PRO A 178 41.34 -21.00 11.23
C PRO A 178 40.19 -21.00 10.20
N ALA A 179 39.53 -19.85 10.16
CA ALA A 179 39.04 -19.10 8.99
C ALA A 179 38.13 -19.75 7.93
N THR A 180 37.00 -19.06 7.74
CA THR A 180 36.21 -18.85 6.51
C THR A 180 35.36 -20.03 6.00
N GLN A 181 34.10 -20.02 6.44
CA GLN A 181 32.97 -20.44 5.61
C GLN A 181 31.96 -19.27 5.64
N ASN A 182 31.89 -18.54 4.53
CA ASN A 182 30.84 -17.57 4.26
C ASN A 182 29.50 -18.30 4.30
N VAL A 183 28.61 -17.93 5.22
CA VAL A 183 27.20 -18.29 5.11
C VAL A 183 26.62 -17.38 4.03
N GLU A 184 26.45 -17.94 2.84
CA GLU A 184 25.88 -17.30 1.66
C GLU A 184 24.34 -17.20 1.81
N GLY A 185 23.91 -16.37 2.74
CA GLY A 185 22.55 -15.83 2.84
C GLY A 185 22.72 -14.34 2.99
N ALA A 186 22.32 -13.55 1.99
CA ALA A 186 22.68 -12.14 1.91
C ALA A 186 22.07 -11.32 3.06
N ILE A 187 22.76 -11.28 4.19
CA ILE A 187 22.57 -10.31 5.27
C ILE A 187 22.82 -8.94 4.66
N TYR A 188 21.88 -7.99 4.77
CA TYR A 188 22.05 -6.59 4.37
C TYR A 188 23.50 -6.08 4.56
N GLN A 189 24.21 -5.89 3.44
CA GLN A 189 25.57 -5.33 3.39
C GLN A 189 25.50 -4.01 2.61
N PRO A 190 25.32 -2.86 3.29
CA PRO A 190 25.27 -1.59 2.60
C PRO A 190 26.61 -1.26 1.94
N VAL A 191 26.58 -0.81 0.69
CA VAL A 191 27.77 -0.34 -0.03
C VAL A 191 28.43 0.81 0.72
N ASN A 192 27.62 1.75 1.22
CA ASN A 192 28.10 2.78 2.13
C ASN A 192 28.22 2.22 3.55
N LYS A 193 29.45 1.93 3.97
CA LYS A 193 29.74 1.36 5.31
C LYS A 193 29.24 2.21 6.48
N ALA A 194 29.05 3.52 6.30
CA ALA A 194 28.48 4.37 7.35
C ALA A 194 27.05 3.98 7.73
N LEU A 195 26.31 3.32 6.82
CA LEU A 195 24.94 2.83 7.06
C LEU A 195 24.89 1.63 8.02
N ALA A 196 26.02 0.95 8.25
CA ALA A 196 26.07 -0.15 9.19
C ALA A 196 26.05 0.33 10.66
N ALA A 197 26.39 1.59 10.94
CA ALA A 197 26.44 2.15 12.28
C ALA A 197 25.20 3.01 12.59
N PRO A 198 24.82 3.16 13.88
CA PRO A 198 23.79 4.11 14.29
C PRO A 198 24.14 5.54 13.88
N SER A 199 23.11 6.35 13.65
CA SER A 199 23.22 7.77 13.31
C SER A 199 23.09 8.66 14.55
N ASP A 200 23.79 9.80 14.52
CA ASP A 200 23.68 10.89 15.49
C ASP A 200 22.58 11.91 15.15
N ALA A 201 21.87 11.71 14.03
CA ALA A 201 20.75 12.54 13.63
C ALA A 201 19.66 12.63 14.73
N PRO A 202 18.92 13.75 14.79
CA PRO A 202 17.78 13.90 15.68
C PRO A 202 16.75 12.78 15.50
N LEU A 203 16.15 12.35 16.61
CA LEU A 203 14.98 11.48 16.57
C LEU A 203 13.74 12.35 16.42
N LEU A 204 13.06 12.25 15.30
CA LEU A 204 11.79 12.93 15.05
C LEU A 204 10.64 12.03 15.50
N SER A 205 9.59 12.60 16.10
CA SER A 205 8.35 11.91 16.46
C SER A 205 7.17 12.75 16.02
N PHE A 206 6.29 12.20 15.19
CA PHE A 206 5.21 12.94 14.54
C PHE A 206 4.11 11.98 14.05
N TYR A 207 2.96 12.51 13.68
CA TYR A 207 1.88 11.71 13.10
C TYR A 207 1.98 11.64 11.58
N MET A 208 1.82 10.43 11.04
CA MET A 208 1.51 10.20 9.63
C MET A 208 0.11 9.62 9.49
N TYR A 209 -0.50 9.83 8.34
CA TYR A 209 -1.83 9.35 8.01
C TYR A 209 -1.80 8.56 6.71
N ARG A 210 -2.72 7.61 6.57
CA ARG A 210 -2.82 6.77 5.40
C ARG A 210 -4.28 6.52 5.05
N ALA A 211 -4.64 6.70 3.78
CA ALA A 211 -5.93 6.27 3.25
C ALA A 211 -5.82 4.81 2.81
N MET A 212 -6.71 3.94 3.31
CA MET A 212 -6.71 2.52 2.98
C MET A 212 -8.12 1.92 3.13
N GLY A 213 -8.30 0.71 2.59
CA GLY A 213 -9.53 -0.08 2.82
C GLY A 213 -9.49 -0.84 4.14
N ASP A 214 -10.35 -1.85 4.27
CA ASP A 214 -10.64 -2.50 5.56
C ASP A 214 -9.54 -3.45 6.09
N ASN A 215 -8.58 -3.83 5.26
CA ASN A 215 -7.49 -4.72 5.66
C ASN A 215 -6.31 -3.94 6.26
N ASP A 216 -5.62 -4.49 7.26
CA ASP A 216 -4.44 -3.86 7.89
C ASP A 216 -3.12 -4.48 7.44
N TYR A 217 -2.19 -3.60 7.07
CA TYR A 217 -0.85 -3.96 6.61
C TYR A 217 0.20 -3.20 7.39
N ALA A 218 1.40 -3.78 7.49
CA ALA A 218 2.53 -3.05 8.03
C ALA A 218 2.81 -1.81 7.17
N PRO A 219 3.24 -0.68 7.78
CA PRO A 219 3.57 0.53 7.05
C PRO A 219 4.96 0.41 6.41
N ALA A 220 5.11 -0.54 5.49
CA ALA A 220 6.36 -0.92 4.85
C ALA A 220 6.15 -1.08 3.33
N ASN A 221 6.92 -0.34 2.52
CA ASN A 221 6.67 -0.09 1.10
C ASN A 221 5.36 0.63 0.85
N VAL A 222 5.10 1.67 1.64
CA VAL A 222 3.84 2.41 1.57
C VAL A 222 4.08 3.90 1.47
N ASN A 223 3.10 4.58 0.89
CA ASN A 223 2.98 6.01 0.97
C ASN A 223 2.01 6.42 2.06
N ALA A 224 2.36 7.50 2.75
CA ALA A 224 1.59 8.13 3.81
C ALA A 224 1.60 9.65 3.58
N ALA A 225 0.95 10.41 4.44
CA ALA A 225 0.87 11.86 4.32
C ALA A 225 0.60 12.53 5.67
N THR A 226 0.69 13.86 5.72
CA THR A 226 -0.03 14.63 6.73
C THR A 226 -1.53 14.52 6.49
N LEU A 227 -2.35 14.89 7.48
CA LEU A 227 -3.80 14.86 7.31
C LEU A 227 -4.30 15.77 6.16
N PRO A 228 -3.76 16.99 5.94
CA PRO A 228 -4.01 17.76 4.73
C PRO A 228 -3.64 17.02 3.44
N GLY A 229 -2.52 16.29 3.43
CA GLY A 229 -2.10 15.49 2.27
C GLY A 229 -3.03 14.30 1.99
N ILE A 230 -3.61 13.69 3.03
CA ILE A 230 -4.68 12.68 2.86
C ILE A 230 -5.95 13.33 2.33
N MET A 231 -6.36 14.49 2.85
CA MET A 231 -7.56 15.17 2.33
C MET A 231 -7.39 15.58 0.87
N TRP A 232 -6.20 16.05 0.48
CA TRP A 232 -5.88 16.28 -0.93
C TRP A 232 -6.06 14.98 -1.73
N TYR A 233 -5.48 13.87 -1.27
CA TYR A 233 -5.53 12.59 -1.99
C TYR A 233 -6.97 12.08 -2.15
N LEU A 234 -7.76 12.09 -1.07
CA LEU A 234 -9.16 11.69 -1.12
C LEU A 234 -9.95 12.52 -2.12
N HIS A 235 -9.82 13.85 -2.06
CA HIS A 235 -10.56 14.79 -2.90
C HIS A 235 -10.13 14.77 -4.37
N ASN A 236 -8.88 14.44 -4.66
CA ASN A 236 -8.34 14.44 -6.02
C ASN A 236 -8.49 13.10 -6.73
N GLU A 237 -8.43 11.99 -5.99
CA GLU A 237 -8.29 10.66 -6.60
C GLU A 237 -9.35 9.66 -6.15
N VAL A 238 -9.88 9.77 -4.93
CA VAL A 238 -10.73 8.71 -4.35
C VAL A 238 -12.20 9.00 -4.56
N VAL A 239 -12.69 10.13 -4.04
CA VAL A 239 -14.12 10.47 -4.02
C VAL A 239 -14.63 11.10 -5.32
N VAL A 240 -13.72 11.29 -6.30
CA VAL A 240 -14.06 11.66 -7.69
C VAL A 240 -14.73 10.51 -8.45
N MET A 241 -14.71 9.29 -7.88
CA MET A 241 -15.36 8.09 -8.40
C MET A 241 -16.41 7.57 -7.41
N THR A 242 -17.42 6.88 -7.93
CA THR A 242 -18.44 6.21 -7.12
C THR A 242 -18.67 4.81 -7.72
N PRO A 243 -18.34 3.72 -7.01
CA PRO A 243 -17.80 3.65 -5.64
C PRO A 243 -16.40 4.27 -5.50
N ARG A 244 -15.99 4.59 -4.26
CA ARG A 244 -14.66 5.13 -3.92
C ARG A 244 -13.56 4.31 -4.61
N LYS A 245 -12.63 5.02 -5.26
CA LYS A 245 -11.50 4.39 -5.95
C LYS A 245 -10.70 3.51 -4.98
N PHE A 246 -10.20 2.38 -5.48
CA PHE A 246 -9.39 1.40 -4.73
C PHE A 246 -10.04 0.79 -3.48
N GLY A 247 -11.35 0.94 -3.30
CA GLY A 247 -12.03 0.43 -2.11
C GLY A 247 -11.53 1.08 -0.81
N ILE A 248 -11.04 2.31 -0.89
CA ILE A 248 -10.61 3.07 0.30
C ILE A 248 -11.84 3.43 1.13
N THR A 249 -11.80 3.11 2.42
CA THR A 249 -12.92 3.25 3.36
C THR A 249 -12.55 4.03 4.61
N ARG A 250 -11.26 4.15 4.93
CA ARG A 250 -10.78 4.75 6.18
C ARG A 250 -9.48 5.52 6.05
N ILE A 251 -9.26 6.38 7.04
CA ILE A 251 -8.01 7.09 7.29
C ILE A 251 -7.41 6.53 8.58
N VAL A 252 -6.22 5.97 8.48
CA VAL A 252 -5.45 5.46 9.63
C VAL A 252 -4.43 6.51 10.03
N ARG A 253 -4.34 6.78 11.34
CA ARG A 253 -3.31 7.61 11.96
C ARG A 253 -2.26 6.71 12.59
N MET A 254 -0.99 7.02 12.35
CA MET A 254 0.16 6.31 12.90
C MET A 254 1.06 7.32 13.60
N LYS A 255 1.55 6.97 14.81
CA LYS A 255 2.65 7.71 15.43
C LYS A 255 3.94 7.14 14.86
N VAL A 256 4.72 7.99 14.23
CA VAL A 256 5.95 7.61 13.54
C VAL A 256 7.12 8.23 14.25
N GLN A 257 8.15 7.42 14.50
CA GLN A 257 9.48 7.92 14.82
C GLN A 257 10.37 7.75 13.61
N ALA A 258 11.21 8.75 13.32
CA ALA A 258 12.17 8.68 12.23
C ALA A 258 13.53 9.20 12.68
N LYS A 259 14.59 8.53 12.23
CA LYS A 259 15.97 8.98 12.41
C LYS A 259 16.74 8.79 11.10
N ALA A 260 17.26 9.89 10.59
CA ALA A 260 17.98 9.91 9.33
C ALA A 260 19.29 9.13 9.41
N PRO A 261 19.64 8.35 8.38
CA PRO A 261 20.95 7.73 8.32
C PRO A 261 22.10 8.75 8.24
N THR A 262 23.26 8.38 8.77
CA THR A 262 24.44 9.26 8.82
C THR A 262 24.79 9.89 7.47
N PRO A 263 24.77 9.18 6.32
CA PRO A 263 25.07 9.80 5.04
C PRO A 263 24.05 10.86 4.62
N LEU A 264 22.77 10.67 4.95
CA LEU A 264 21.69 11.62 4.66
C LEU A 264 21.81 12.84 5.59
N HIS A 265 22.04 12.59 6.88
CA HIS A 265 22.19 13.66 7.86
C HIS A 265 23.40 14.56 7.57
N LYS A 266 24.51 13.98 7.09
CA LYS A 266 25.72 14.73 6.73
C LYS A 266 25.54 15.70 5.56
N VAL A 267 24.52 15.49 4.73
CA VAL A 267 24.16 16.44 3.67
C VAL A 267 23.05 17.40 4.11
N GLY A 268 22.76 17.47 5.42
CA GLY A 268 21.85 18.45 5.99
C GLY A 268 20.37 18.03 6.01
N MET A 269 20.07 16.76 5.70
CA MET A 269 18.70 16.27 5.54
C MET A 269 18.29 15.28 6.62
N ASN A 270 17.03 15.36 7.07
CA ASN A 270 16.38 14.33 7.89
C ASN A 270 15.50 13.42 7.03
N PHE A 271 14.96 13.94 5.93
CA PHE A 271 14.16 13.21 4.96
C PHE A 271 14.86 13.16 3.61
N GLY A 272 14.76 12.02 2.94
CA GLY A 272 15.16 11.93 1.54
C GLY A 272 14.00 12.31 0.61
N VAL A 273 14.22 12.12 -0.69
CA VAL A 273 13.16 12.29 -1.68
C VAL A 273 12.00 11.34 -1.38
N ARG A 274 10.76 11.84 -1.48
CA ARG A 274 9.60 10.96 -1.40
C ARG A 274 9.58 9.99 -2.57
N TYR A 275 9.58 8.70 -2.26
CA TYR A 275 9.37 7.65 -3.25
C TYR A 275 7.95 7.17 -3.32
N ALA A 276 7.52 6.96 -4.54
CA ALA A 276 6.33 6.24 -4.93
C ALA A 276 6.52 4.73 -4.67
N PHE A 277 5.63 4.11 -3.89
CA PHE A 277 5.46 2.65 -3.82
C PHE A 277 4.18 2.17 -4.53
N ASP A 278 4.33 1.44 -5.65
CA ASP A 278 3.23 0.85 -6.44
C ASP A 278 3.39 -0.68 -6.43
N SER A 279 2.33 -1.41 -6.13
CA SER A 279 2.40 -2.85 -5.91
C SER A 279 3.42 -3.27 -4.83
N GLY A 280 3.77 -2.38 -3.88
CA GLY A 280 4.90 -2.54 -2.95
C GLY A 280 6.30 -2.29 -3.55
N LYS A 281 6.38 -2.01 -4.85
CA LYS A 281 7.62 -1.67 -5.56
C LYS A 281 7.88 -0.17 -5.52
N CYS A 282 9.10 0.22 -5.20
CA CYS A 282 9.56 1.58 -5.39
C CYS A 282 9.67 1.93 -6.87
N THR A 283 8.84 2.86 -7.34
CA THR A 283 8.75 3.25 -8.76
C THR A 283 9.39 4.61 -9.04
N GLY A 284 9.90 5.29 -8.02
CA GLY A 284 10.77 6.45 -8.15
C GLY A 284 10.28 7.68 -7.41
N PRO A 285 10.85 8.86 -7.69
CA PRO A 285 11.71 9.19 -8.84
C PRO A 285 13.07 8.44 -8.85
N TRP A 286 13.67 8.32 -10.04
CA TRP A 286 14.98 7.68 -10.24
C TRP A 286 15.07 6.21 -9.79
N VAL A 287 16.29 5.69 -9.71
CA VAL A 287 16.58 4.31 -9.30
C VAL A 287 16.67 4.24 -7.77
N CYS A 288 15.58 3.84 -7.11
CA CYS A 288 15.48 3.81 -5.65
C CYS A 288 16.63 3.04 -4.97
N ASN A 289 16.91 1.82 -5.44
CA ASN A 289 17.97 0.96 -4.86
C ASN A 289 19.35 1.63 -4.85
N LYS A 290 19.65 2.45 -5.85
CA LYS A 290 20.91 3.19 -5.89
C LYS A 290 20.97 4.23 -4.77
N GLN A 291 19.88 4.96 -4.54
CA GLN A 291 19.84 5.98 -3.49
C GLN A 291 19.76 5.35 -2.10
N PHE A 292 18.99 4.29 -1.92
CA PHE A 292 18.98 3.52 -0.66
C PHE A 292 20.35 2.90 -0.35
N GLY A 293 21.11 2.46 -1.37
CA GLY A 293 22.48 1.99 -1.18
C GLY A 293 23.45 3.08 -0.70
N ASN A 294 23.22 4.34 -1.09
CA ASN A 294 24.06 5.48 -0.74
C ASN A 294 23.68 6.11 0.61
N TYR A 295 22.38 6.25 0.85
CA TYR A 295 21.82 7.05 1.95
C TYR A 295 21.02 6.23 2.96
N GLY A 296 20.88 4.92 2.77
CA GLY A 296 20.04 4.05 3.59
C GLY A 296 18.58 4.12 3.17
N TYR A 297 17.75 3.24 3.74
CA TYR A 297 16.30 3.23 3.54
C TYR A 297 15.63 4.39 4.29
N PHE A 298 15.93 5.62 3.87
CA PHE A 298 15.41 6.84 4.50
C PHE A 298 13.88 6.96 4.38
N VAL A 299 13.28 7.69 5.32
CA VAL A 299 11.92 8.18 5.14
C VAL A 299 11.96 9.30 4.11
N GLY A 300 11.15 9.17 3.06
CA GLY A 300 11.04 10.20 2.03
C GLY A 300 9.96 11.21 2.37
N CYS A 301 10.14 12.46 1.95
CA CYS A 301 9.21 13.56 2.19
C CYS A 301 9.12 14.47 0.96
N ASN A 302 7.93 14.94 0.63
CA ASN A 302 7.75 16.10 -0.24
C ASN A 302 6.47 16.85 0.08
N TYR A 303 6.48 18.17 -0.08
CA TYR A 303 5.23 18.92 -0.20
C TYR A 303 4.53 18.50 -1.50
N VAL A 304 3.20 18.35 -1.47
CA VAL A 304 2.41 17.96 -2.65
C VAL A 304 2.64 18.91 -3.83
N SER A 305 2.92 20.19 -3.55
CA SER A 305 3.23 21.21 -4.53
C SER A 305 4.68 21.24 -5.02
N ASN A 306 5.58 20.42 -4.47
CA ASN A 306 7.02 20.48 -4.73
C ASN A 306 7.51 19.16 -5.33
N PHE A 307 8.78 19.12 -5.75
CA PHE A 307 9.42 17.92 -6.29
C PHE A 307 9.16 16.69 -5.40
N PRO A 308 8.79 15.52 -5.97
CA PRO A 308 8.69 15.19 -7.40
C PRO A 308 7.31 15.44 -8.04
N THR A 309 6.49 16.29 -7.43
CA THR A 309 5.05 16.43 -7.74
C THR A 309 4.62 17.87 -8.07
N GLU A 310 5.53 18.73 -8.53
CA GLU A 310 5.29 20.15 -8.83
C GLU A 310 4.17 20.39 -9.84
N LYS A 311 3.89 19.41 -10.70
CA LYS A 311 2.75 19.44 -11.63
C LYS A 311 1.42 19.71 -10.92
N TRP A 312 1.30 19.33 -9.64
CA TRP A 312 0.10 19.52 -8.83
C TRP A 312 0.10 20.81 -8.00
N ALA A 313 1.15 21.64 -8.09
CA ALA A 313 1.27 22.85 -7.29
C ALA A 313 0.06 23.79 -7.44
N LYS A 314 -0.52 23.85 -8.66
CA LYS A 314 -1.71 24.67 -8.95
C LYS A 314 -3.03 24.06 -8.48
N GLU A 315 -3.04 22.76 -8.20
CA GLU A 315 -4.22 22.00 -7.76
C GLU A 315 -4.18 21.72 -6.25
N ASN A 316 -3.09 22.08 -5.57
CA ASN A 316 -2.97 21.94 -4.13
C ASN A 316 -3.56 23.15 -3.40
N HIS A 317 -4.73 22.95 -2.80
CA HIS A 317 -5.40 23.92 -1.94
C HIS A 317 -5.45 23.47 -0.46
N TYR A 318 -4.74 22.39 -0.13
CA TYR A 318 -4.56 21.90 1.22
C TYR A 318 -3.19 22.37 1.71
N GLU A 319 -3.18 23.40 2.55
CA GLU A 319 -1.96 23.92 3.16
C GLU A 319 -1.28 22.82 4.00
N ASP A 320 0.06 22.82 4.01
CA ASP A 320 0.89 21.81 4.69
C ASP A 320 0.59 20.34 4.29
N ALA A 321 0.06 20.16 3.07
CA ALA A 321 -0.04 18.86 2.45
C ALA A 321 1.35 18.32 2.11
N ILE A 322 1.80 17.34 2.91
CA ILE A 322 3.06 16.63 2.75
C ILE A 322 2.77 15.17 2.51
N TRP A 323 3.52 14.56 1.58
CA TRP A 323 3.55 13.14 1.34
C TRP A 323 4.85 12.53 1.86
N TYR A 324 4.72 11.33 2.41
CA TYR A 324 5.80 10.54 2.94
C TYR A 324 5.92 9.21 2.21
N SER A 325 7.09 8.59 2.32
CA SER A 325 7.34 7.24 1.85
C SER A 325 8.09 6.43 2.90
N LEU A 326 7.57 5.26 3.22
CA LEU A 326 8.10 4.35 4.23
C LEU A 326 8.64 3.08 3.55
N PRO A 327 9.97 3.00 3.30
CA PRO A 327 10.54 1.84 2.61
C PRO A 327 10.50 0.58 3.47
N GLY A 328 10.01 -0.50 2.87
CA GLY A 328 9.90 -1.83 3.46
C GLY A 328 10.85 -2.84 2.82
N PRO A 329 10.75 -4.10 3.22
CA PRO A 329 11.56 -5.16 2.64
C PRO A 329 11.31 -5.35 1.14
N CYS A 330 12.33 -5.75 0.38
CA CYS A 330 12.24 -6.03 -1.05
C CYS A 330 11.60 -4.90 -1.88
N SER A 331 11.91 -3.65 -1.53
CA SER A 331 11.39 -2.44 -2.17
C SER A 331 11.62 -2.37 -3.69
N SER A 332 12.54 -3.15 -4.26
CA SER A 332 12.81 -3.15 -5.70
C SER A 332 11.80 -3.93 -6.55
N ARG A 333 10.94 -4.71 -5.90
CA ARG A 333 9.98 -5.61 -6.57
C ARG A 333 8.58 -5.44 -6.01
N SER A 334 7.60 -5.77 -6.83
CA SER A 334 6.21 -5.82 -6.40
C SER A 334 6.00 -6.99 -5.43
N TYR A 335 5.01 -6.92 -4.54
CA TYR A 335 4.76 -7.90 -3.47
C TYR A 335 4.68 -9.34 -3.96
N ASN A 336 4.09 -9.57 -5.13
CA ASN A 336 3.98 -10.90 -5.74
C ASN A 336 5.32 -11.49 -6.22
N MET A 337 6.37 -10.67 -6.26
CA MET A 337 7.74 -11.05 -6.63
C MET A 337 8.71 -10.97 -5.45
N HIS A 338 8.20 -10.78 -4.22
CA HIS A 338 9.00 -10.83 -3.01
C HIS A 338 9.46 -12.26 -2.77
N ASP A 339 10.76 -12.42 -2.55
CA ASP A 339 11.36 -13.67 -2.14
C ASP A 339 12.29 -13.42 -0.95
N GLN A 340 12.69 -14.49 -0.28
CA GLN A 340 13.54 -14.40 0.92
C GLN A 340 14.87 -13.70 0.63
N THR A 341 15.47 -13.97 -0.53
CA THR A 341 16.75 -13.36 -0.93
C THR A 341 16.62 -11.85 -0.99
N CYS A 342 15.57 -11.37 -1.66
CA CYS A 342 15.26 -9.96 -1.80
C CYS A 342 14.97 -9.30 -0.45
N VAL A 343 14.14 -9.93 0.39
CA VAL A 343 13.81 -9.44 1.74
C VAL A 343 15.06 -9.33 2.62
N MET A 344 15.98 -10.29 2.54
CA MET A 344 17.22 -10.26 3.33
C MET A 344 18.23 -9.24 2.80
N SER A 345 18.35 -9.12 1.47
CA SER A 345 19.28 -8.17 0.84
C SER A 345 18.78 -6.72 0.89
N GLU A 346 17.46 -6.54 0.89
CA GLU A 346 16.78 -5.26 0.93
C GLU A 346 15.81 -5.23 2.12
N PRO A 347 16.28 -5.09 3.37
CA PRO A 347 15.42 -5.19 4.55
C PRO A 347 14.46 -4.01 4.75
N GLY A 348 14.61 -2.92 4.00
CA GLY A 348 13.86 -1.69 4.21
C GLY A 348 14.33 -0.90 5.43
N GLY A 349 13.56 0.11 5.82
CA GLY A 349 13.90 1.03 6.92
C GLY A 349 13.15 0.77 8.23
N ALA A 350 12.20 -0.16 8.23
CA ALA A 350 11.34 -0.42 9.40
C ALA A 350 12.14 -1.03 10.57
N CYS A 351 11.97 -0.45 11.75
CA CYS A 351 12.54 -0.92 13.01
C CYS A 351 11.49 -1.63 13.86
N SER A 352 11.90 -2.62 14.64
CA SER A 352 11.08 -3.23 15.69
C SER A 352 10.96 -2.35 16.95
N GLY A 353 11.76 -1.30 17.06
CA GLY A 353 11.78 -0.37 18.20
C GLY A 353 12.26 1.01 17.77
N THR A 354 12.84 1.79 18.69
CA THR A 354 13.30 3.15 18.41
C THR A 354 14.31 3.19 17.25
N PRO A 355 14.09 4.05 16.23
CA PRO A 355 14.99 4.21 15.11
C PRO A 355 16.43 4.53 15.51
N THR A 356 17.35 3.71 15.03
CA THR A 356 18.78 3.88 15.28
C THR A 356 19.44 4.78 14.24
N GLY A 357 18.80 4.99 13.09
CA GLY A 357 19.38 5.64 11.92
C GLY A 357 20.43 4.78 11.22
N ARG A 358 20.52 3.47 11.50
CA ARG A 358 21.20 2.55 10.60
C ARG A 358 20.46 2.53 9.27
N GLY A 359 21.15 2.21 8.19
CA GLY A 359 20.55 2.21 6.86
C GLY A 359 19.35 1.27 6.71
N ASN A 360 19.21 0.25 7.56
CA ASN A 360 18.08 -0.67 7.63
C ASN A 360 17.17 -0.49 8.86
N CYS A 361 17.32 0.61 9.60
CA CYS A 361 16.47 0.93 10.74
C CYS A 361 16.41 2.46 10.92
N THR A 362 15.50 3.06 10.17
CA THR A 362 15.32 4.50 9.99
C THR A 362 13.97 5.00 10.49
N TYR A 363 12.96 4.14 10.60
CA TYR A 363 11.66 4.51 11.15
C TYR A 363 10.98 3.38 11.93
N SER A 364 10.11 3.77 12.85
CA SER A 364 9.11 2.89 13.45
C SER A 364 7.75 3.57 13.34
N ALA A 365 6.69 2.78 13.27
CA ALA A 365 5.35 3.29 13.16
C ALA A 365 4.41 2.41 13.99
N GLU A 366 3.66 3.05 14.88
CA GLU A 366 2.66 2.39 15.71
C GLU A 366 1.26 2.93 15.41
N PRO A 367 0.21 2.09 15.47
CA PRO A 367 -1.16 2.54 15.29
C PRO A 367 -1.54 3.60 16.33
N ALA A 368 -2.16 4.69 15.88
CA ALA A 368 -2.60 5.80 16.74
C ALA A 368 -4.08 6.18 16.48
N GLY A 369 -4.87 5.23 15.98
CA GLY A 369 -6.32 5.37 15.75
C GLY A 369 -6.70 5.44 14.27
N GLU A 370 -8.00 5.35 14.00
CA GLU A 370 -8.57 5.38 12.66
C GLU A 370 -9.99 5.96 12.63
N ILE A 371 -10.35 6.55 11.51
CA ILE A 371 -11.70 7.06 11.24
C ILE A 371 -12.16 6.52 9.89
N THR A 372 -13.44 6.19 9.76
CA THR A 372 -13.97 5.86 8.43
C THR A 372 -14.30 7.15 7.67
N ILE A 373 -14.28 7.08 6.34
CA ILE A 373 -14.68 8.19 5.50
C ILE A 373 -16.19 8.44 5.67
N ASP A 374 -16.98 7.39 5.90
CA ASP A 374 -18.42 7.50 6.21
C ASP A 374 -18.66 8.31 7.48
N GLU A 375 -17.94 8.02 8.57
CA GLU A 375 -18.01 8.77 9.83
C GLU A 375 -17.63 10.24 9.63
N LEU A 376 -16.61 10.50 8.81
CA LEU A 376 -16.12 11.84 8.51
C LEU A 376 -17.15 12.67 7.73
N GLU A 377 -17.83 12.06 6.77
CA GLU A 377 -18.81 12.71 5.90
C GLU A 377 -20.21 12.77 6.52
N GLY A 378 -20.43 12.06 7.63
CA GLY A 378 -21.74 11.92 8.25
C GLY A 378 -22.68 10.96 7.51
N LEU A 379 -22.13 9.99 6.78
CA LEU A 379 -22.90 8.93 6.14
C LEU A 379 -23.09 7.74 7.10
N SER A 380 -24.33 7.26 7.21
CA SER A 380 -24.64 6.04 7.98
C SER A 380 -24.57 4.76 7.15
N ASP A 381 -24.80 4.86 5.84
CA ASP A 381 -24.76 3.76 4.89
C ASP A 381 -24.33 4.26 3.51
N TYR A 382 -23.04 4.07 3.21
CA TYR A 382 -22.46 4.46 1.93
C TYR A 382 -23.08 3.72 0.73
N LYS A 383 -23.48 2.45 0.89
CA LYS A 383 -24.14 1.70 -0.19
C LYS A 383 -25.49 2.31 -0.51
N TYR A 384 -26.30 2.60 0.50
CA TYR A 384 -27.59 3.26 0.31
C TYR A 384 -27.44 4.64 -0.35
N PHE A 385 -26.46 5.45 0.09
CA PHE A 385 -26.13 6.73 -0.53
C PHE A 385 -25.85 6.58 -2.03
N MET A 386 -24.98 5.65 -2.41
CA MET A 386 -24.66 5.38 -3.82
C MET A 386 -25.88 4.91 -4.62
N TYR A 387 -26.62 3.94 -4.11
CA TYR A 387 -27.79 3.37 -4.82
C TYR A 387 -28.94 4.36 -4.96
N SER A 388 -28.98 5.39 -4.12
CA SER A 388 -29.92 6.51 -4.22
C SER A 388 -29.47 7.60 -5.20
N GLY A 389 -28.36 7.39 -5.92
CA GLY A 389 -27.79 8.33 -6.89
C GLY A 389 -26.83 9.35 -6.29
N GLY A 390 -26.41 9.17 -5.04
CA GLY A 390 -25.45 10.02 -4.36
C GLY A 390 -24.05 9.92 -4.98
N ARG A 391 -23.31 11.03 -4.96
CA ARG A 391 -21.89 11.11 -5.32
C ARG A 391 -21.17 11.98 -4.32
N GLU A 392 -20.07 11.51 -3.75
CA GLU A 392 -19.31 12.28 -2.78
C GLU A 392 -18.75 13.55 -3.40
N TYR A 393 -18.23 13.46 -4.64
CA TYR A 393 -17.77 14.62 -5.38
C TYR A 393 -17.99 14.48 -6.89
N TYR A 394 -18.43 15.57 -7.53
CA TYR A 394 -18.63 15.67 -8.97
C TYR A 394 -17.89 16.88 -9.54
N HIS A 395 -16.74 16.60 -10.18
CA HIS A 395 -15.78 17.61 -10.64
C HIS A 395 -16.39 18.72 -11.53
N ARG A 396 -17.40 18.42 -12.35
CA ARG A 396 -18.00 19.44 -13.25
C ARG A 396 -18.79 20.52 -12.51
N GLN A 397 -19.20 20.24 -11.28
CA GLN A 397 -19.99 21.16 -10.47
C GLN A 397 -19.26 21.58 -9.19
N ASP A 398 -18.03 21.08 -8.97
CA ASP A 398 -17.23 21.31 -7.77
C ASP A 398 -18.02 21.05 -6.46
N ARG A 399 -18.84 19.99 -6.46
CA ARG A 399 -19.73 19.62 -5.35
C ARG A 399 -20.14 18.15 -5.34
N GLY A 400 -20.61 17.69 -4.20
CA GLY A 400 -21.30 16.42 -4.04
C GLY A 400 -22.72 16.44 -4.61
N ILE A 401 -23.28 15.24 -4.79
CA ILE A 401 -24.69 15.01 -5.10
C ILE A 401 -25.28 14.25 -3.92
N GLY A 402 -26.25 14.85 -3.22
CA GLY A 402 -26.83 14.26 -2.00
C GLY A 402 -25.98 14.45 -0.74
N MET A 403 -24.86 15.18 -0.82
CA MET A 403 -24.05 15.64 0.31
C MET A 403 -23.31 16.93 -0.07
N SER A 404 -22.71 17.62 0.90
CA SER A 404 -21.94 18.86 0.69
C SER A 404 -20.53 18.85 1.29
N PHE A 405 -20.09 17.73 1.88
CA PHE A 405 -18.80 17.66 2.58
C PHE A 405 -17.61 18.00 1.67
N TRP A 406 -17.63 17.54 0.41
CA TRP A 406 -16.57 17.78 -0.58
C TRP A 406 -16.78 19.03 -1.45
N ASP A 407 -17.76 19.89 -1.16
CA ASP A 407 -18.07 21.04 -2.02
C ASP A 407 -16.98 22.11 -2.01
N GLY A 408 -16.51 22.58 -3.16
CA GLY A 408 -15.46 23.61 -3.24
C GLY A 408 -14.09 23.02 -2.97
N LYS A 409 -13.53 22.33 -3.96
CA LYS A 409 -12.20 21.72 -3.96
C LYS A 409 -11.07 22.74 -3.98
N THR A 410 -11.31 23.89 -4.60
CA THR A 410 -10.31 24.95 -4.76
C THR A 410 -10.40 26.05 -3.70
N ASP A 411 -11.36 25.94 -2.78
CA ASP A 411 -11.59 26.90 -1.69
C ASP A 411 -10.73 26.52 -0.46
N PRO A 412 -9.70 27.31 -0.12
CA PRO A 412 -8.78 26.97 0.98
C PRO A 412 -9.48 26.89 2.35
N ALA A 413 -10.52 27.71 2.59
CA ALA A 413 -11.24 27.69 3.85
C ALA A 413 -12.04 26.39 4.01
N LYS A 414 -12.61 25.87 2.91
CA LYS A 414 -13.29 24.57 2.91
C LYS A 414 -12.31 23.41 3.01
N CYS A 415 -11.14 23.51 2.38
CA CYS A 415 -10.07 22.53 2.55
C CYS A 415 -9.63 22.42 4.01
N ALA A 416 -9.37 23.56 4.67
CA ALA A 416 -9.05 23.62 6.08
C ALA A 416 -10.18 23.06 6.97
N ALA A 417 -11.44 23.36 6.64
CA ALA A 417 -12.60 22.83 7.37
C ALA A 417 -12.69 21.30 7.33
N ARG A 418 -12.36 20.66 6.19
CA ARG A 418 -12.33 19.19 6.06
C ARG A 418 -11.21 18.56 6.88
N VAL A 419 -10.02 19.17 6.85
CA VAL A 419 -8.89 18.73 7.70
C VAL A 419 -9.31 18.80 9.16
N LYS A 420 -9.85 19.95 9.60
CA LYS A 420 -10.33 20.14 10.96
C LYS A 420 -11.44 19.15 11.34
N ALA A 421 -12.36 18.84 10.44
CA ALA A 421 -13.42 17.85 10.70
C ALA A 421 -12.84 16.46 11.01
N ALA A 422 -11.78 16.06 10.31
CA ALA A 422 -11.08 14.81 10.60
C ALA A 422 -10.27 14.86 11.89
N GLU A 423 -9.57 15.96 12.18
CA GLU A 423 -8.88 16.16 13.47
C GLU A 423 -9.85 16.05 14.64
N ASP A 424 -10.99 16.74 14.55
CA ASP A 424 -12.05 16.72 15.55
C ASP A 424 -12.64 15.32 15.70
N LEU A 425 -12.78 14.56 14.61
CA LEU A 425 -13.29 13.18 14.66
C LEU A 425 -12.28 12.23 15.33
N PHE A 426 -10.98 12.33 15.00
CA PHE A 426 -9.94 11.61 15.73
C PHE A 426 -9.94 11.98 17.22
N ALA A 427 -10.04 13.27 17.54
CA ALA A 427 -10.05 13.76 18.92
C ALA A 427 -11.27 13.25 19.71
N ARG A 428 -12.46 13.22 19.08
CA ARG A 428 -13.66 12.64 19.70
C ARG A 428 -13.53 11.14 19.98
N LYS A 429 -12.89 10.39 19.07
CA LYS A 429 -12.81 8.93 19.15
C LYS A 429 -11.67 8.43 20.05
N TYR A 430 -10.54 9.14 20.07
CA TYR A 430 -9.31 8.68 20.74
C TYR A 430 -8.74 9.67 21.76
N GLY A 431 -9.40 10.82 21.99
CA GLY A 431 -8.85 11.92 22.76
C GLY A 431 -7.92 12.83 21.93
N PRO A 432 -7.54 14.00 22.46
CA PRO A 432 -6.62 14.90 21.77
C PRO A 432 -5.32 14.19 21.42
N ALA A 433 -4.77 14.49 20.25
CA ALA A 433 -3.46 14.00 19.85
C ALA A 433 -2.38 14.54 20.81
N GLU A 434 -1.28 13.81 20.93
CA GLU A 434 -0.08 14.39 21.55
C GLU A 434 0.37 15.62 20.74
N ASP A 435 0.90 16.61 21.43
CA ASP A 435 1.45 17.81 20.82
C ASP A 435 2.82 17.48 20.20
N LEU A 436 2.78 16.98 18.96
CA LEU A 436 3.94 16.60 18.17
C LEU A 436 4.02 17.49 16.93
N ASP A 437 5.15 18.18 16.77
CA ASP A 437 5.41 19.00 15.60
C ASP A 437 5.36 18.16 14.32
N THR A 438 4.74 18.70 13.28
CA THR A 438 4.88 18.15 11.93
C THR A 438 6.20 18.62 11.35
N PRO A 439 7.17 17.72 11.10
CA PRO A 439 8.46 18.13 10.57
C PRO A 439 8.31 18.64 9.13
N LYS A 440 9.08 19.65 8.77
CA LYS A 440 9.17 20.12 7.38
C LYS A 440 9.95 19.11 6.54
N CYS A 441 9.58 19.01 5.26
CA CYS A 441 10.43 18.30 4.30
C CYS A 441 11.69 19.15 4.06
N ASP A 442 12.84 18.62 4.44
CA ASP A 442 14.16 19.24 4.26
C ASP A 442 14.95 18.60 3.11
N PHE A 443 14.28 17.82 2.26
CA PHE A 443 14.84 17.32 1.02
C PHE A 443 15.16 18.48 0.07
N ASP A 444 16.39 18.52 -0.43
CA ASP A 444 16.93 19.49 -1.39
C ASP A 444 17.48 18.78 -2.64
#